data_AF-A0A2M7DJ33-F1
#
_entry.id   AF-A0A2M7DJ33-F1
#
_cell.length_a   1.000
_cell.length_b   1.000
_cell.length_c   1.000
_cell.angle_alpha   90.00
_cell.angle_beta   90.00
_cell.angle_gamma   90.00
#
_symmetry.space_group_name_H-M   'P 1'
#
loop_
_entity.id
_entity.type
_entity.pdbx_description
1 polymer ?
#
loop_
_entity_poly.entity_id
_entity_poly.type
_entity_poly.pdbx_seq_one_letter_code
_entity_poly.pdbx_strand_id
1 'polypeptide(L)'
;MKSIEKVTKALSDLFNKAKKPKFEIVEQIGNTNAFGQASAGFYQDGSLGEVYPIKIAHKTFKSWMQLGSTVGHELIHVIDFYGNYPIWRTRFGPDGAKARTEINAHRWQIQMSAPVNMPRYNSFINQVYVGSNLKPYGIN
;
A
#
# COMPACT_ATOMS: atom_id res chain seq x y z
N MET A 1 -25.74 -11.03 -4.70
CA MET A 1 -25.82 -10.35 -3.38
C MET A 1 -24.69 -10.73 -2.43
N LYS A 2 -24.45 -12.03 -2.13
CA LYS A 2 -23.40 -12.48 -1.18
C LYS A 2 -21.96 -12.00 -1.46
N SER A 3 -21.60 -11.72 -2.71
CA SER A 3 -20.26 -11.26 -3.08
C SER A 3 -20.01 -9.77 -2.76
N ILE A 4 -21.03 -8.92 -2.90
CA ILE A 4 -20.91 -7.47 -2.62
C ILE A 4 -20.78 -7.24 -1.12
N GLU A 5 -21.58 -7.91 -0.29
CA GLU A 5 -21.51 -7.80 1.18
C GLU A 5 -20.13 -8.21 1.72
N LYS A 6 -19.53 -9.27 1.16
CA LYS A 6 -18.19 -9.71 1.54
C LYS A 6 -17.11 -8.66 1.24
N VAL A 7 -17.19 -8.03 0.06
CA VAL A 7 -16.24 -6.98 -0.35
C VAL A 7 -16.44 -5.70 0.47
N THR A 8 -17.68 -5.25 0.65
CA THR A 8 -17.99 -4.07 1.47
C THR A 8 -17.56 -4.26 2.91
N LYS A 9 -17.77 -5.46 3.48
CA LYS A 9 -17.27 -5.80 4.82
C LYS A 9 -15.74 -5.77 4.86
N ALA A 10 -15.07 -6.40 3.90
CA ALA A 10 -13.60 -6.42 3.86
C ALA A 10 -13.01 -5.00 3.78
N LEU A 11 -13.59 -4.13 2.95
CA LEU A 11 -13.16 -2.73 2.86
C LEU A 11 -13.48 -1.93 4.13
N SER A 12 -14.63 -2.17 4.76
CA SER A 12 -14.98 -1.54 6.04
C SER A 12 -14.02 -1.95 7.16
N ASP A 13 -13.68 -3.24 7.24
CA ASP A 13 -12.71 -3.76 8.20
C ASP A 13 -11.32 -3.15 7.98
N LEU A 14 -10.88 -3.02 6.72
CA LEU A 14 -9.65 -2.31 6.38
C LEU A 14 -9.69 -0.84 6.76
N PHE A 15 -10.78 -0.13 6.46
CA PHE A 15 -10.94 1.28 6.78
C PHE A 15 -10.82 1.54 8.29
N ASN A 16 -11.41 0.67 9.10
CA ASN A 16 -11.28 0.72 10.55
C ASN A 16 -9.86 0.41 11.02
N LYS A 17 -9.21 -0.63 10.48
CA LYS A 17 -7.81 -0.99 10.81
C LYS A 17 -6.82 0.10 10.42
N ALA A 18 -7.08 0.80 9.32
CA ALA A 18 -6.31 1.95 8.84
C ALA A 18 -6.54 3.23 9.68
N LYS A 19 -7.27 3.13 10.79
CA LYS A 19 -7.65 4.27 11.65
C LYS A 19 -8.48 5.33 10.92
N LYS A 20 -9.35 4.90 10.00
CA LYS A 20 -10.33 5.75 9.28
C LYS A 20 -9.66 6.94 8.59
N PRO A 21 -8.71 6.71 7.66
CA PRO A 21 -7.97 7.80 7.02
C PRO A 21 -8.89 8.70 6.19
N LYS A 22 -8.48 9.94 5.98
CA LYS A 22 -9.16 10.85 5.05
C LYS A 22 -8.84 10.43 3.60
N PHE A 23 -9.78 10.71 2.70
CA PHE A 23 -9.59 10.54 1.27
C PHE A 23 -9.67 11.90 0.56
N GLU A 24 -8.88 12.05 -0.48
CA GLU A 24 -8.89 13.18 -1.40
C GLU A 24 -9.05 12.64 -2.82
N ILE A 25 -10.04 13.16 -3.55
CA ILE A 25 -10.21 12.85 -4.97
C ILE A 25 -9.40 13.87 -5.77
N VAL A 26 -8.54 13.38 -6.65
CA VAL A 26 -7.65 14.21 -7.47
C VAL A 26 -7.77 13.84 -8.93
N GLU A 27 -7.50 14.78 -9.84
CA GLU A 27 -7.55 14.52 -11.28
C GLU A 27 -6.48 13.48 -11.68
N GLN A 28 -5.24 13.70 -11.20
CA GLN A 28 -4.11 12.81 -11.42
C GLN A 28 -3.16 12.79 -10.22
N ILE A 29 -2.33 11.75 -10.13
CA ILE A 29 -1.38 11.54 -9.05
C ILE A 29 0.04 11.77 -9.58
N GLY A 30 0.57 12.97 -9.31
CA GLY A 30 1.86 13.42 -9.84
C GLY A 30 1.94 13.30 -11.37
N ASN A 31 3.14 13.02 -11.89
CA ASN A 31 3.35 12.69 -13.31
C ASN A 31 3.19 11.17 -13.58
N THR A 32 2.47 10.45 -12.72
CA THR A 32 2.40 8.99 -12.78
C THR A 32 1.03 8.50 -13.24
N ASN A 33 1.02 7.30 -13.81
CA ASN A 33 -0.22 6.59 -14.11
C ASN A 33 -0.80 5.84 -12.88
N ALA A 34 -0.56 6.29 -11.65
CA ALA A 34 -1.13 5.68 -10.44
C ALA A 34 -2.66 5.88 -10.33
N PHE A 35 -3.34 4.91 -9.71
CA PHE A 35 -4.79 4.96 -9.43
C PHE A 35 -5.10 5.49 -8.02
N GLY A 36 -4.20 5.20 -7.07
CA GLY A 36 -4.25 5.67 -5.69
C GLY A 36 -2.85 5.99 -5.19
N GLN A 37 -2.79 6.70 -4.07
CA GLN A 37 -1.56 6.95 -3.33
C GLN A 37 -1.86 7.17 -1.85
N ALA A 38 -1.39 6.27 -1.01
CA ALA A 38 -1.16 6.49 0.41
C ALA A 38 0.24 7.07 0.64
N SER A 39 0.38 7.96 1.61
CA SER A 39 1.67 8.58 1.93
C SER A 39 1.78 8.87 3.43
N ALA A 40 3.01 8.84 3.94
CA ALA A 40 3.30 9.17 5.33
C ALA A 40 4.64 9.90 5.45
N GLY A 41 4.71 10.83 6.39
CA GLY A 41 5.93 11.47 6.86
C GLY A 41 6.60 10.61 7.94
N PHE A 42 7.92 10.51 7.89
CA PHE A 42 8.72 9.79 8.89
C PHE A 42 9.79 10.72 9.44
N TYR A 43 10.05 10.63 10.74
CA TYR A 43 11.14 11.36 11.40
C TYR A 43 12.50 10.77 11.02
N GLN A 44 13.59 11.47 11.37
CA GLN A 44 14.96 11.02 11.08
C GLN A 44 15.30 9.68 11.74
N ASP A 45 14.71 9.38 12.89
CA ASP A 45 14.86 8.10 13.59
C ASP A 45 14.05 6.95 12.95
N GLY A 46 13.30 7.23 11.88
CA GLY A 46 12.49 6.26 11.14
C GLY A 46 11.11 6.01 11.73
N SER A 47 10.76 6.64 12.86
CA SER A 47 9.42 6.55 13.43
C SER A 47 8.39 7.31 12.59
N LEU A 48 7.13 6.87 12.66
CA LEU A 48 6.02 7.47 11.92
C LEU A 48 5.70 8.86 12.50
N GLY A 49 5.69 9.89 11.64
CA GLY A 49 5.24 11.23 12.00
C GLY A 49 3.76 11.43 11.73
N GLU A 50 3.40 11.53 10.45
CA GLU A 50 2.02 11.76 10.04
C GLU A 50 1.62 10.89 8.85
N VAL A 51 0.34 10.53 8.78
CA VAL A 51 -0.25 9.87 7.60
C VAL A 51 -1.13 10.90 6.89
N TYR A 52 -0.82 11.14 5.62
CA TYR A 52 -1.55 12.10 4.78
C TYR A 52 -2.86 11.49 4.24
N PRO A 53 -3.81 12.31 3.76
CA PRO A 53 -4.98 11.81 3.07
C PRO A 53 -4.61 10.88 1.90
N ILE A 54 -5.37 9.80 1.75
CA ILE A 54 -5.22 8.89 0.61
C ILE A 54 -5.76 9.62 -0.63
N LYS A 55 -4.91 9.75 -1.65
CA LYS A 55 -5.32 10.33 -2.93
C LYS A 55 -5.89 9.24 -3.83
N ILE A 56 -7.04 9.49 -4.43
CA ILE A 56 -7.69 8.61 -5.41
C ILE A 56 -7.85 9.38 -6.73
N ALA A 57 -7.24 8.87 -7.80
CA ALA A 57 -7.32 9.50 -9.11
C ALA A 57 -8.73 9.33 -9.73
N HIS A 58 -9.22 10.34 -10.46
CA HIS A 58 -10.52 10.31 -11.15
C HIS A 58 -10.71 9.06 -12.03
N LYS A 59 -9.65 8.60 -12.70
CA LYS A 59 -9.69 7.40 -13.55
C LYS A 59 -9.98 6.09 -12.80
N THR A 60 -9.90 6.09 -11.48
CA THR A 60 -10.24 4.94 -10.63
C THR A 60 -11.75 4.68 -10.59
N PHE A 61 -12.57 5.70 -10.82
CA PHE A 61 -14.03 5.62 -10.79
C PHE A 61 -14.66 4.98 -12.04
N LYS A 62 -13.83 4.42 -12.95
CA LYS A 62 -14.31 3.71 -14.16
C LYS A 62 -15.14 2.46 -13.83
N SER A 63 -14.93 1.82 -12.68
CA SER A 63 -15.77 0.72 -12.20
C SER A 63 -15.66 0.55 -10.69
N TRP A 64 -16.70 -0.04 -10.08
CA TRP A 64 -16.69 -0.40 -8.65
C TRP A 64 -15.54 -1.34 -8.28
N MET A 65 -15.17 -2.24 -9.19
CA MET A 65 -14.07 -3.18 -8.96
C MET A 65 -12.71 -2.47 -8.97
N GLN A 66 -12.51 -1.50 -9.88
CA GLN A 66 -11.30 -0.68 -9.90
C GLN A 66 -11.22 0.18 -8.63
N LEU A 67 -12.32 0.82 -8.24
CA LEU A 67 -12.39 1.63 -7.04
C LEU A 67 -12.11 0.82 -5.77
N GLY A 68 -12.80 -0.31 -5.59
CA GLY A 68 -12.60 -1.17 -4.44
C GLY A 68 -11.18 -1.75 -4.37
N SER A 69 -10.62 -2.15 -5.51
CA SER A 69 -9.24 -2.63 -5.60
C SER A 69 -8.23 -1.56 -5.16
N THR A 70 -8.35 -0.35 -5.71
CA THR A 70 -7.48 0.77 -5.38
C THR A 70 -7.62 1.16 -3.91
N VAL A 71 -8.84 1.36 -3.41
CA VAL A 71 -9.07 1.76 -2.02
C VAL A 71 -8.51 0.73 -1.05
N GLY A 72 -8.77 -0.56 -1.27
CA GLY A 72 -8.22 -1.58 -0.40
C GLY A 72 -6.70 -1.70 -0.47
N HIS A 73 -6.10 -1.52 -1.64
CA HIS A 73 -4.64 -1.44 -1.82
C HIS A 73 -4.03 -0.30 -0.98
N GLU A 74 -4.58 0.91 -1.09
CA GLU A 74 -4.09 2.07 -0.33
C GLU A 74 -4.33 1.93 1.19
N LEU A 75 -5.42 1.28 1.61
CA LEU A 75 -5.68 1.03 3.02
C LEU A 75 -4.65 0.05 3.63
N ILE A 76 -4.16 -0.92 2.86
CA ILE A 76 -3.08 -1.81 3.33
C ILE A 76 -1.80 -1.01 3.60
N HIS A 77 -1.44 -0.05 2.74
CA HIS A 77 -0.32 0.84 3.00
C HIS A 77 -0.48 1.62 4.30
N VAL A 78 -1.66 2.19 4.54
CA VAL A 78 -1.92 2.92 5.80
C VAL A 78 -1.83 2.01 7.02
N ILE A 79 -2.36 0.79 6.94
CA ILE A 79 -2.22 -0.21 8.02
C ILE A 79 -0.74 -0.51 8.28
N ASP A 80 0.05 -0.72 7.23
CA ASP A 80 1.48 -0.96 7.37
C ASP A 80 2.22 0.25 7.95
N PHE A 81 1.86 1.49 7.56
CA PHE A 81 2.45 2.72 8.10
C PHE A 81 2.30 2.79 9.63
N TYR A 82 1.11 2.47 10.15
CA TYR A 82 0.88 2.39 11.60
C TYR A 82 1.43 1.12 12.25
N GLY A 83 1.76 0.11 11.45
CA GLY A 83 2.22 -1.20 11.91
C GLY A 83 3.71 -1.40 11.65
N ASN A 84 4.03 -2.29 10.71
CA ASN A 84 5.39 -2.80 10.53
C ASN A 84 6.30 -1.91 9.67
N TYR A 85 5.77 -0.88 9.00
CA TYR A 85 6.56 -0.07 8.07
C TYR A 85 7.76 0.62 8.75
N PRO A 86 7.64 1.25 9.94
CA PRO A 86 8.81 1.81 10.64
C PRO A 86 9.89 0.76 10.90
N ILE A 87 9.49 -0.45 11.34
CA ILE A 87 10.41 -1.57 11.61
C ILE A 87 11.13 -1.99 10.32
N TRP A 88 10.40 -2.13 9.21
CA TRP A 88 11.01 -2.47 7.92
C TRP A 88 11.91 -1.36 7.41
N ARG A 89 11.55 -0.10 7.64
CA ARG A 89 12.35 1.06 7.23
C ARG A 89 13.68 1.07 7.97
N THR A 90 13.68 0.84 9.28
CA THR A 90 14.91 0.73 10.09
C THR A 90 15.76 -0.46 9.64
N ARG A 91 15.14 -1.63 9.40
CA ARG A 91 15.89 -2.86 9.10
C ARG A 91 16.40 -2.96 7.66
N PHE A 92 15.62 -2.51 6.70
CA PHE A 92 15.88 -2.73 5.27
C PHE A 92 16.13 -1.45 4.49
N GLY A 93 15.87 -0.29 5.08
CA GLY A 93 15.85 1.01 4.42
C GLY A 93 14.49 1.34 3.79
N PRO A 94 14.32 2.58 3.29
CA PRO A 94 13.05 3.04 2.72
C PRO A 94 12.54 2.18 1.55
N ASP A 95 13.43 1.76 0.63
CA ASP A 95 13.04 0.95 -0.52
C ASP A 95 12.61 -0.47 -0.12
N GLY A 96 13.30 -1.06 0.86
CA GLY A 96 12.92 -2.36 1.40
C GLY A 96 11.57 -2.33 2.13
N ALA A 97 11.28 -1.25 2.87
CA ALA A 97 9.97 -1.05 3.49
C ALA A 97 8.87 -0.86 2.44
N LYS A 98 9.13 -0.04 1.42
CA LYS A 98 8.23 0.20 0.29
C LYS A 98 7.89 -1.10 -0.44
N ALA A 99 8.88 -1.91 -0.79
CA ALA A 99 8.66 -3.19 -1.46
C ALA A 99 7.80 -4.15 -0.63
N ARG A 100 8.00 -4.20 0.69
CA ARG A 100 7.22 -5.06 1.60
C ARG A 100 5.77 -4.62 1.73
N THR A 101 5.51 -3.33 1.86
CA THR A 101 4.12 -2.85 1.92
C THR A 101 3.38 -3.04 0.59
N GLU A 102 4.07 -2.85 -0.54
CA GLU A 102 3.52 -3.15 -1.86
C GLU A 102 3.21 -4.65 -2.04
N ILE A 103 4.07 -5.54 -1.55
CA ILE A 103 3.78 -7.00 -1.52
C ILE A 103 2.50 -7.28 -0.72
N ASN A 104 2.32 -6.67 0.44
CA ASN A 104 1.13 -6.85 1.26
C ASN A 104 -0.14 -6.36 0.53
N ALA A 105 -0.07 -5.19 -0.10
CA ALA A 105 -1.19 -4.61 -0.82
C ALA A 105 -1.61 -5.48 -2.02
N HIS A 106 -0.65 -5.95 -2.81
CA HIS A 106 -0.93 -6.88 -3.92
C HIS A 106 -1.43 -8.24 -3.43
N ARG A 107 -0.90 -8.79 -2.33
CA ARG A 107 -1.41 -10.04 -1.72
C ARG A 107 -2.86 -9.91 -1.30
N TRP A 108 -3.24 -8.78 -0.70
CA TRP A 108 -4.63 -8.52 -0.37
C TRP A 108 -5.52 -8.46 -1.63
N GLN A 109 -5.07 -7.80 -2.69
CA GLN A 109 -5.80 -7.77 -3.96
C GLN A 109 -6.00 -9.18 -4.55
N ILE A 110 -4.97 -10.04 -4.52
CA ILE A 110 -5.06 -11.45 -4.93
C ILE A 110 -6.12 -12.20 -4.09
N GLN A 111 -6.10 -12.04 -2.77
CA GLN A 111 -7.07 -12.68 -1.86
C GLN A 111 -8.51 -12.26 -2.13
N MET A 112 -8.70 -11.04 -2.63
CA MET A 112 -10.01 -10.49 -3.01
C MET A 112 -10.38 -10.75 -4.47
N SER A 113 -9.54 -11.45 -5.22
CA SER A 113 -9.69 -11.64 -6.68
C SER A 113 -9.84 -10.31 -7.43
N ALA A 114 -9.18 -9.26 -6.92
CA ALA A 114 -9.17 -7.94 -7.53
C ALA A 114 -8.08 -7.84 -8.62
N PRO A 115 -8.13 -6.86 -9.54
CA PRO A 115 -7.08 -6.66 -10.53
C PRO A 115 -5.71 -6.40 -9.89
N VAL A 116 -4.68 -7.11 -10.37
CA VAL A 116 -3.29 -7.05 -9.87
C VAL A 116 -2.33 -6.89 -11.04
N ASN A 117 -1.38 -5.96 -10.92
CA ASN A 117 -0.26 -5.89 -11.85
C ASN A 117 0.80 -6.93 -11.45
N MET A 118 0.68 -8.15 -11.98
CA MET A 118 1.58 -9.26 -11.65
C MET A 118 3.06 -8.98 -11.94
N PRO A 119 3.45 -8.34 -13.08
CA PRO A 119 4.83 -7.91 -13.29
C PRO A 119 5.36 -7.00 -12.17
N ARG A 120 4.57 -6.01 -11.73
CA ARG A 120 4.95 -5.11 -10.64
C ARG A 120 5.05 -5.85 -9.30
N TYR A 121 4.10 -6.73 -9.00
CA TYR A 121 4.15 -7.59 -7.81
C TYR A 121 5.43 -8.44 -7.77
N ASN A 122 5.76 -9.11 -8.87
CA ASN A 122 6.96 -9.93 -8.99
C ASN A 122 8.25 -9.10 -8.87
N SER A 123 8.25 -7.86 -9.37
CA SER A 123 9.37 -6.93 -9.17
C SER A 123 9.62 -6.63 -7.69
N PHE A 124 8.57 -6.38 -6.90
CA PHE A 124 8.74 -6.17 -5.45
C PHE A 124 9.18 -7.42 -4.70
N ILE A 125 8.64 -8.58 -5.08
CA ILE A 125 9.09 -9.88 -4.57
C ILE A 125 10.60 -10.03 -4.82
N ASN A 126 11.05 -9.80 -6.05
CA ASN A 126 12.47 -9.85 -6.40
C ASN A 126 13.29 -8.82 -5.61
N GLN A 127 12.81 -7.58 -5.42
CA GLN A 127 13.51 -6.59 -4.59
C GLN A 127 13.69 -7.07 -3.15
N VAL A 128 12.69 -7.75 -2.57
CA VAL A 128 12.80 -8.30 -1.22
C VAL A 128 13.74 -9.50 -1.17
N TYR A 129 13.66 -10.45 -2.11
CA TYR A 129 14.46 -11.68 -2.10
C TYR A 129 15.90 -11.51 -2.61
N VAL A 130 16.11 -10.68 -3.63
CA VAL A 130 17.46 -10.32 -4.12
C VAL A 130 18.10 -9.30 -3.17
N GLY A 131 17.33 -8.33 -2.67
CA GLY A 131 17.80 -7.37 -1.67
C GLY A 131 18.12 -8.00 -0.31
N SER A 132 17.42 -9.08 0.08
CA SER A 132 17.78 -9.86 1.28
C SER A 132 19.08 -10.64 1.12
N ASN A 133 19.50 -10.91 -0.11
CA ASN A 133 20.78 -11.59 -0.41
C ASN A 133 21.95 -10.59 -0.60
N LEU A 134 21.68 -9.28 -0.63
CA LEU A 134 22.69 -8.23 -0.84
C LEU A 134 22.94 -7.32 0.38
N LYS A 135 22.40 -7.64 1.57
CA LYS A 135 22.80 -6.99 2.83
C LYS A 135 23.21 -8.02 3.89
N PRO A 136 24.53 -8.15 4.08
CA PRO A 136 25.13 -7.71 5.33
C PRO A 136 26.22 -6.69 4.99
N TYR A 137 25.83 -5.45 4.67
CA TYR A 137 26.81 -4.37 4.56
C TYR A 137 26.78 -3.52 5.82
N GLY A 138 27.79 -3.78 6.66
CA GLY A 138 28.54 -2.76 7.39
C GLY A 138 27.80 -2.04 8.52
N ILE A 139 27.72 -2.69 9.67
CA ILE A 139 27.97 -1.96 10.92
C ILE A 139 29.49 -1.89 11.03
N ASN A 140 30.07 -0.72 10.75
CA ASN A 140 31.35 -0.27 11.26
C ASN A 140 31.09 1.07 11.97
#